data_AF-A0A424HRI6-F1
#
_entry.id   AF-A0A424HRI6-F1
#
_cell.length_a   1.000
_cell.length_b   1.000
_cell.length_c   1.000
_cell.angle_alpha   90.00
_cell.angle_beta   90.00
_cell.angle_gamma   90.00
#
_symmetry.space_group_name_H-M   'P 1'
#
loop_
_entity.id
_entity.type
_entity.pdbx_description
1 polymer ?
#
loop_
_entity_poly.entity_id
_entity_poly.type
_entity_poly.pdbx_seq_one_letter_code
_entity_poly.pdbx_strand_id
1 'polypeptide(L)'
;MSNRIAELIIPDSVSSIGRYAFEDNELVSLSIGSSLVNVQDNVFSENNLTSVNIPDSVKYIGEYCFYDNEISEVILGSSLEEIEEGVLYENKLKELIVPDSIKRLGLDAFYGSELTSVELPAHISPYYVFYDQFEDIDFKFRGFERSDIDGDNSTKPLGDGLIVATAALAIEVAAGDEFAPAVFANSVIDKLTNPQGKRSEIA
;
A
#
# COMPACT_ATOMS: atom_id res chain seq x y z
N MET A 1 -2.00 -10.11 -26.95
CA MET A 1 -2.12 -11.48 -27.53
C MET A 1 -2.13 -12.38 -26.32
N SER A 2 -3.28 -12.92 -25.93
CA SER A 2 -3.34 -13.73 -24.73
C SER A 2 -2.54 -15.01 -24.88
N ASN A 3 -1.57 -15.20 -24.00
CA ASN A 3 -0.85 -16.45 -23.88
C ASN A 3 -1.54 -17.28 -22.79
N ARG A 4 -1.63 -18.60 -22.93
CA ARG A 4 -2.33 -19.46 -21.95
C ARG A 4 -1.37 -20.06 -20.93
N ILE A 5 -0.44 -19.26 -20.44
CA ILE A 5 0.51 -19.72 -19.42
C ILE A 5 -0.23 -19.75 -18.09
N ALA A 6 -0.28 -20.92 -17.44
CA ALA A 6 -0.95 -21.11 -16.16
C ALA A 6 0.01 -21.04 -14.96
N GLU A 7 1.26 -21.48 -15.15
CA GLU A 7 2.27 -21.50 -14.11
C GLU A 7 3.56 -20.89 -14.64
N LEU A 8 4.19 -20.03 -13.84
CA LEU A 8 5.44 -19.39 -14.19
C LEU A 8 6.46 -19.48 -13.06
N ILE A 9 7.66 -19.93 -13.40
CA ILE A 9 8.82 -19.91 -12.51
C ILE A 9 9.86 -18.98 -13.15
N ILE A 10 10.16 -17.88 -12.47
CA ILE A 10 11.26 -16.99 -12.80
C ILE A 10 12.48 -17.49 -12.01
N PRO A 11 13.51 -18.06 -12.66
CA PRO A 11 14.63 -18.65 -11.96
C PRO A 11 15.55 -17.59 -11.36
N ASP A 12 16.39 -18.00 -10.41
CA ASP A 12 17.40 -17.15 -9.74
C ASP A 12 18.41 -16.50 -10.70
N SER A 13 18.49 -16.90 -11.96
CA SER A 13 19.37 -16.27 -12.95
C SER A 13 18.76 -15.04 -13.62
N VAL A 14 17.47 -14.77 -13.43
CA VAL A 14 16.77 -13.64 -14.06
C VAL A 14 16.87 -12.41 -13.16
N SER A 15 17.52 -11.36 -13.68
CA SER A 15 17.65 -10.07 -12.98
C SER A 15 16.64 -9.01 -13.41
N SER A 16 15.93 -9.23 -14.53
CA SER A 16 14.97 -8.28 -15.10
C SER A 16 13.93 -8.99 -15.97
N ILE A 17 12.71 -8.47 -15.96
CA ILE A 17 11.61 -8.88 -16.85
C ILE A 17 11.15 -7.64 -17.62
N GLY A 18 10.91 -7.78 -18.92
CA GLY A 18 10.46 -6.68 -19.76
C GLY A 18 9.00 -6.29 -19.48
N ARG A 19 8.64 -5.03 -19.78
CA ARG A 19 7.25 -4.55 -19.70
C ARG A 19 6.30 -5.47 -20.47
N TYR A 20 5.11 -5.71 -19.93
CA TYR A 20 4.06 -6.53 -20.55
C TYR A 20 4.44 -8.00 -20.82
N ALA A 21 5.53 -8.52 -20.24
CA ALA A 21 6.06 -9.85 -20.63
C ALA A 21 5.08 -11.01 -20.40
N PHE A 22 4.24 -10.90 -19.37
CA PHE A 22 3.23 -11.90 -19.00
C PHE A 22 1.86 -11.27 -18.76
N GLU A 23 1.59 -10.10 -19.37
CA GLU A 23 0.26 -9.49 -19.40
C GLU A 23 -0.75 -10.39 -20.13
N ASP A 24 -2.02 -10.35 -19.72
CA ASP A 24 -3.14 -11.02 -20.39
C ASP A 24 -2.85 -12.52 -20.58
N ASN A 25 -2.68 -13.20 -19.44
CA ASN A 25 -2.40 -14.63 -19.37
C ASN A 25 -3.41 -15.37 -18.47
N GLU A 26 -3.20 -16.67 -18.27
CA GLU A 26 -4.03 -17.50 -17.39
C GLU A 26 -3.26 -17.85 -16.10
N LEU A 27 -2.28 -17.04 -15.67
CA LEU A 27 -1.39 -17.41 -14.56
C LEU A 27 -2.20 -17.54 -13.27
N VAL A 28 -2.14 -18.72 -12.68
CA VAL A 28 -2.67 -19.03 -11.35
C VAL A 28 -1.57 -19.19 -10.30
N SER A 29 -0.33 -19.36 -10.76
CA SER A 29 0.85 -19.55 -9.90
C SER A 29 2.08 -18.84 -10.46
N LEU A 30 2.76 -18.11 -9.58
CA LEU A 30 3.98 -17.39 -9.86
C LEU A 30 5.03 -17.68 -8.78
N SER A 31 6.21 -18.14 -9.19
CA SER A 31 7.38 -18.26 -8.33
C SER A 31 8.47 -17.32 -8.84
N ILE A 32 8.90 -16.37 -7.99
CA ILE A 32 9.92 -15.38 -8.31
C ILE A 32 11.23 -15.77 -7.64
N GLY A 33 12.28 -15.93 -8.44
CA GLY A 33 13.63 -16.20 -7.99
C GLY A 33 14.26 -15.03 -7.23
N SER A 34 15.32 -15.33 -6.51
CA SER A 34 15.99 -14.45 -5.55
C SER A 34 16.89 -13.38 -6.16
N SER A 35 17.04 -13.29 -7.48
CA SER A 35 17.92 -12.27 -8.12
C SER A 35 17.17 -11.17 -8.87
N LEU A 36 15.85 -11.22 -8.93
CA LEU A 36 15.06 -10.20 -9.62
C LEU A 36 15.11 -8.88 -8.84
N VAL A 37 15.61 -7.81 -9.46
CA VAL A 37 15.77 -6.51 -8.79
C VAL A 37 14.63 -5.56 -9.14
N ASN A 38 14.22 -5.54 -10.41
CA ASN A 38 13.19 -4.65 -10.92
C ASN A 38 12.13 -5.46 -11.66
N VAL A 39 10.86 -5.25 -11.29
CA VAL A 39 9.71 -5.72 -12.04
C VAL A 39 9.13 -4.51 -12.77
N GLN A 40 9.08 -4.57 -14.10
CA GLN A 40 8.64 -3.45 -14.92
C GLN A 40 7.11 -3.32 -14.97
N ASP A 41 6.64 -2.31 -15.69
CA ASP A 41 5.22 -2.00 -15.84
C ASP A 41 4.43 -3.16 -16.48
N ASN A 42 3.22 -3.40 -15.96
CA ASN A 42 2.25 -4.37 -16.48
C ASN A 42 2.79 -5.81 -16.67
N VAL A 43 3.84 -6.22 -15.95
CA VAL A 43 4.48 -7.52 -16.22
C VAL A 43 3.52 -8.69 -16.02
N PHE A 44 2.66 -8.64 -15.00
CA PHE A 44 1.71 -9.70 -14.64
C PHE A 44 0.25 -9.18 -14.58
N SER A 45 -0.06 -8.09 -15.29
CA SER A 45 -1.44 -7.56 -15.35
C SER A 45 -2.38 -8.54 -16.05
N GLU A 46 -3.67 -8.48 -15.71
CA GLU A 46 -4.74 -9.26 -16.35
C GLU A 46 -4.45 -10.77 -16.30
N ASN A 47 -4.36 -11.31 -15.08
CA ASN A 47 -4.07 -12.72 -14.81
C ASN A 47 -5.04 -13.26 -13.72
N ASN A 48 -4.81 -14.50 -13.26
CA ASN A 48 -5.64 -15.14 -12.24
C ASN A 48 -4.83 -15.47 -10.97
N LEU A 49 -3.79 -14.68 -10.67
CA LEU A 49 -2.93 -14.93 -9.51
C LEU A 49 -3.74 -14.72 -8.23
N THR A 50 -3.63 -15.66 -7.30
CA THR A 50 -4.35 -15.59 -6.02
C THR A 50 -3.46 -15.17 -4.85
N SER A 51 -2.16 -15.31 -5.02
CA SER A 51 -1.14 -14.87 -4.08
C SER A 51 0.15 -14.51 -4.81
N VAL A 52 0.93 -13.60 -4.22
CA VAL A 52 2.25 -13.21 -4.74
C VAL A 52 3.23 -13.04 -3.58
N ASN A 53 4.41 -13.65 -3.72
CA ASN A 53 5.54 -13.42 -2.82
C ASN A 53 6.63 -12.64 -3.57
N ILE A 54 6.79 -11.36 -3.22
CA ILE A 54 7.83 -10.49 -3.74
C ILE A 54 9.10 -10.72 -2.90
N PRO A 55 10.20 -11.25 -3.48
CA PRO A 55 11.40 -11.56 -2.71
C PRO A 55 12.14 -10.30 -2.26
N ASP A 56 12.97 -10.45 -1.22
CA ASP A 56 13.81 -9.37 -0.66
C ASP A 56 14.82 -8.76 -1.64
N SER A 57 15.04 -9.36 -2.81
CA SER A 57 15.91 -8.77 -3.84
C SER A 57 15.23 -7.69 -4.66
N VAL A 58 13.89 -7.67 -4.70
CA VAL A 58 13.14 -6.69 -5.48
C VAL A 58 13.19 -5.34 -4.79
N LYS A 59 13.57 -4.31 -5.55
CA LYS A 59 13.64 -2.92 -5.10
C LYS A 59 12.49 -2.08 -5.63
N TYR A 60 11.96 -2.46 -6.80
CA TYR A 60 11.02 -1.66 -7.57
C TYR A 60 9.98 -2.54 -8.25
N ILE A 61 8.71 -2.14 -8.14
CA ILE A 61 7.59 -2.71 -8.90
C ILE A 61 6.93 -1.60 -9.72
N GLY A 62 6.95 -1.77 -11.03
CA GLY A 62 6.44 -0.83 -12.04
C GLY A 62 4.92 -0.69 -12.04
N GLU A 63 4.45 0.32 -12.76
CA GLU A 63 3.02 0.69 -12.83
C GLU A 63 2.15 -0.50 -13.24
N TYR A 64 1.01 -0.67 -12.55
CA TYR A 64 0.00 -1.70 -12.85
C TYR A 64 0.54 -3.14 -12.95
N CYS A 65 1.69 -3.44 -12.33
CA CYS A 65 2.37 -4.72 -12.54
C CYS A 65 1.52 -5.96 -12.23
N PHE A 66 0.60 -5.88 -11.27
CA PHE A 66 -0.35 -6.93 -10.90
C PHE A 66 -1.80 -6.44 -10.99
N TYR A 67 -2.07 -5.48 -11.86
CA TYR A 67 -3.43 -4.99 -12.14
C TYR A 67 -4.36 -6.13 -12.57
N ASP A 68 -5.62 -6.09 -12.14
CA ASP A 68 -6.70 -7.01 -12.51
C ASP A 68 -6.29 -8.48 -12.35
N ASN A 69 -6.20 -8.88 -11.08
CA ASN A 69 -5.88 -10.24 -10.66
C ASN A 69 -6.81 -10.64 -9.50
N GLU A 70 -6.59 -11.83 -8.96
CA GLU A 70 -7.38 -12.41 -7.88
C GLU A 70 -6.60 -12.41 -6.54
N ILE A 71 -5.59 -11.54 -6.40
CA ILE A 71 -4.60 -11.62 -5.32
C ILE A 71 -5.27 -11.26 -4.01
N SER A 72 -5.31 -12.23 -3.10
CA SER A 72 -5.86 -12.08 -1.74
C SER A 72 -4.78 -12.10 -0.66
N GLU A 73 -3.58 -12.58 -0.99
CA GLU A 73 -2.42 -12.61 -0.12
C GLU A 73 -1.19 -12.08 -0.86
N VAL A 74 -0.52 -11.08 -0.28
CA VAL A 74 0.74 -10.56 -0.79
C VAL A 74 1.78 -10.50 0.31
N ILE A 75 2.97 -10.99 0.01
CA ILE A 75 4.15 -10.79 0.84
C ILE A 75 5.06 -9.83 0.09
N LEU A 76 5.33 -8.68 0.71
CA LEU A 76 6.22 -7.66 0.17
C LEU A 76 7.62 -7.83 0.79
N GLY A 77 8.63 -7.94 -0.07
CA GLY A 77 10.02 -8.09 0.35
C GLY A 77 10.47 -6.94 1.25
N SER A 78 11.24 -7.27 2.30
CA SER A 78 11.70 -6.33 3.32
C SER A 78 12.61 -5.21 2.80
N SER A 79 13.13 -5.36 1.58
CA SER A 79 14.01 -4.39 0.91
C SER A 79 13.33 -3.60 -0.20
N LEU A 80 12.02 -3.79 -0.44
CA LEU A 80 11.25 -3.11 -1.46
C LEU A 80 11.17 -1.61 -1.18
N GLU A 81 11.59 -0.79 -2.13
CA GLU A 81 11.70 0.67 -1.92
C GLU A 81 10.56 1.43 -2.59
N GLU A 82 10.04 0.94 -3.71
CA GLU A 82 9.05 1.67 -4.50
C GLU A 82 7.96 0.73 -5.04
N ILE A 83 6.72 1.10 -4.77
CA ILE A 83 5.51 0.55 -5.37
C ILE A 83 4.87 1.68 -6.16
N GLU A 84 4.76 1.51 -7.48
CA GLU A 84 4.21 2.51 -8.39
C GLU A 84 2.68 2.59 -8.36
N GLU A 85 2.13 3.45 -9.20
CA GLU A 85 0.70 3.61 -9.42
C GLU A 85 0.03 2.28 -9.79
N GLY A 86 -1.11 2.01 -9.15
CA GLY A 86 -2.00 0.90 -9.50
C GLY A 86 -1.40 -0.51 -9.44
N VAL A 87 -0.26 -0.73 -8.78
CA VAL A 87 0.47 -2.01 -8.79
C VAL A 87 -0.41 -3.22 -8.48
N LEU A 88 -1.34 -3.11 -7.52
CA LEU A 88 -2.31 -4.13 -7.10
C LEU A 88 -3.75 -3.60 -7.22
N TYR A 89 -4.01 -2.75 -8.21
CA TYR A 89 -5.34 -2.24 -8.52
C TYR A 89 -6.26 -3.39 -9.03
N GLU A 90 -7.55 -3.39 -8.65
CA GLU A 90 -8.53 -4.48 -8.89
C GLU A 90 -7.97 -5.84 -8.44
N ASN A 91 -7.80 -6.01 -7.12
CA ASN A 91 -7.41 -7.28 -6.51
C ASN A 91 -8.33 -7.60 -5.32
N LYS A 92 -8.00 -8.60 -4.50
CA LYS A 92 -8.86 -9.12 -3.42
C LYS A 92 -8.18 -9.08 -2.04
N LEU A 93 -7.22 -8.17 -1.87
CA LEU A 93 -6.47 -8.03 -0.62
C LEU A 93 -7.41 -7.61 0.51
N LYS A 94 -7.27 -8.25 1.67
CA LYS A 94 -7.99 -7.88 2.90
C LYS A 94 -7.11 -7.25 3.94
N GLU A 95 -5.85 -7.67 3.96
CA GLU A 95 -4.83 -7.19 4.87
C GLU A 95 -3.57 -6.86 4.07
N LEU A 96 -2.87 -5.82 4.49
CA LEU A 96 -1.62 -5.39 3.87
C LEU A 96 -0.62 -4.94 4.92
N ILE A 97 0.60 -5.45 4.82
CA ILE A 97 1.74 -4.97 5.61
C ILE A 97 2.73 -4.34 4.62
N VAL A 98 2.83 -3.01 4.64
CA VAL A 98 3.78 -2.27 3.80
C VAL A 98 5.14 -2.29 4.48
N PRO A 99 6.26 -2.73 3.86
CA PRO A 99 7.57 -2.78 4.51
C PRO A 99 8.14 -1.41 4.91
N ASP A 100 8.98 -1.36 5.96
CA ASP A 100 9.63 -0.13 6.44
C ASP A 100 10.63 0.48 5.42
N SER A 101 11.07 -0.29 4.44
CA SER A 101 11.98 0.15 3.38
C SER A 101 11.30 0.99 2.30
N ILE A 102 9.97 0.97 2.23
CA ILE A 102 9.20 1.69 1.22
C ILE A 102 9.45 3.18 1.36
N LYS A 103 9.84 3.83 0.26
CA LYS A 103 10.05 5.28 0.15
C LYS A 103 8.91 5.93 -0.61
N ARG A 104 8.26 5.18 -1.50
CA ARG A 104 7.17 5.66 -2.34
C ARG A 104 6.09 4.59 -2.51
N LEU A 105 4.86 5.01 -2.29
CA LEU A 105 3.64 4.30 -2.66
C LEU A 105 2.90 5.15 -3.70
N GLY A 106 2.63 4.58 -4.86
CA GLY A 106 1.93 5.24 -5.94
C GLY A 106 0.43 5.40 -5.66
N LEU A 107 -0.18 6.29 -6.44
CA LEU A 107 -1.63 6.51 -6.43
C LEU A 107 -2.36 5.19 -6.71
N ASP A 108 -3.48 4.98 -6.04
CA ASP A 108 -4.39 3.85 -6.26
C ASP A 108 -3.72 2.46 -6.27
N ALA A 109 -2.53 2.32 -5.65
CA ALA A 109 -1.72 1.10 -5.71
C ALA A 109 -2.48 -0.15 -5.23
N PHE A 110 -3.54 0.02 -4.44
CA PHE A 110 -4.38 -1.07 -3.92
C PHE A 110 -5.88 -0.81 -4.13
N TYR A 111 -6.25 0.15 -4.98
CA TYR A 111 -7.65 0.48 -5.23
C TYR A 111 -8.42 -0.73 -5.78
N GLY A 112 -9.69 -0.86 -5.44
CA GLY A 112 -10.52 -1.99 -5.84
C GLY A 112 -10.31 -3.26 -5.00
N SER A 113 -9.32 -3.27 -4.09
CA SER A 113 -9.18 -4.34 -3.09
C SER A 113 -10.21 -4.25 -1.97
N GLU A 114 -10.44 -5.36 -1.27
CA GLU A 114 -11.34 -5.46 -0.10
C GLU A 114 -10.62 -5.17 1.23
N LEU A 115 -9.71 -4.18 1.23
CA LEU A 115 -8.84 -3.93 2.39
C LEU A 115 -9.67 -3.55 3.62
N THR A 116 -9.36 -4.20 4.74
CA THR A 116 -9.97 -3.94 6.05
C THR A 116 -8.92 -3.61 7.11
N SER A 117 -7.66 -3.98 6.90
CA SER A 117 -6.55 -3.64 7.79
C SER A 117 -5.30 -3.35 6.97
N VAL A 118 -4.61 -2.25 7.27
CA VAL A 118 -3.33 -1.89 6.65
C VAL A 118 -2.34 -1.49 7.74
N GLU A 119 -1.14 -2.08 7.69
CA GLU A 119 -0.03 -1.73 8.56
C GLU A 119 1.05 -0.96 7.78
N LEU A 120 1.23 0.31 8.11
CA LEU A 120 2.13 1.25 7.44
C LEU A 120 3.37 1.59 8.29
N PRO A 121 4.53 1.85 7.65
CA PRO A 121 5.63 2.54 8.29
C PRO A 121 5.25 3.98 8.64
N ALA A 122 5.91 4.55 9.67
CA ALA A 122 5.59 5.89 10.15
C ALA A 122 5.84 7.04 9.17
N HIS A 123 6.74 6.85 8.20
CA HIS A 123 7.09 7.86 7.20
C HIS A 123 6.21 7.83 5.95
N ILE A 124 5.21 6.95 5.88
CA ILE A 124 4.31 6.81 4.74
C ILE A 124 2.97 7.49 5.02
N SER A 125 2.58 8.42 4.14
CA SER A 125 1.25 9.04 4.18
C SER A 125 0.22 8.15 3.47
N PRO A 126 -0.92 7.82 4.12
CA PRO A 126 -1.98 7.02 3.49
C PRO A 126 -2.85 7.80 2.51
N TYR A 127 -2.86 9.14 2.55
CA TYR A 127 -3.86 9.98 1.88
C TYR A 127 -3.98 9.70 0.39
N TYR A 128 -2.86 9.72 -0.33
CA TYR A 128 -2.84 9.56 -1.79
C TYR A 128 -3.06 8.12 -2.25
N VAL A 129 -2.97 7.14 -1.36
CA VAL A 129 -2.99 5.71 -1.71
C VAL A 129 -4.36 5.09 -1.39
N PHE A 130 -5.03 5.57 -0.35
CA PHE A 130 -6.27 4.99 0.19
C PHE A 130 -7.45 5.98 0.24
N TYR A 131 -7.38 7.06 -0.55
CA TYR A 131 -8.33 8.17 -0.48
C TYR A 131 -9.81 7.73 -0.49
N ASP A 132 -10.18 6.81 -1.39
CA ASP A 132 -11.57 6.33 -1.55
C ASP A 132 -11.96 5.15 -0.64
N GLN A 133 -10.99 4.51 0.03
CA GLN A 133 -11.21 3.31 0.88
C GLN A 133 -10.99 3.60 2.37
N PHE A 134 -10.73 4.85 2.72
CA PHE A 134 -10.20 5.22 4.03
C PHE A 134 -11.16 4.91 5.21
N GLU A 135 -12.46 5.05 5.01
CA GLU A 135 -13.45 4.91 6.08
C GLU A 135 -13.55 3.47 6.61
N ASP A 136 -13.32 2.47 5.76
CA ASP A 136 -13.52 1.05 6.07
C ASP A 136 -12.23 0.31 6.48
N ILE A 137 -11.07 0.97 6.39
CA ILE A 137 -9.76 0.38 6.73
C ILE A 137 -9.35 0.70 8.18
N ASP A 138 -8.93 -0.32 8.93
CA ASP A 138 -8.17 -0.19 10.17
C ASP A 138 -6.70 0.08 9.86
N PHE A 139 -6.22 1.29 10.12
CA PHE A 139 -4.82 1.67 9.90
C PHE A 139 -3.99 1.49 11.16
N LYS A 140 -2.92 0.72 11.05
CA LYS A 140 -1.89 0.54 12.08
C LYS A 140 -0.61 1.18 11.58
N PHE A 141 0.05 1.96 12.43
CA PHE A 141 1.33 2.57 12.10
C PHE A 141 2.43 1.99 13.00
N ARG A 142 3.45 1.39 12.39
CA ARG A 142 4.62 0.89 13.13
C ARG A 142 5.46 2.05 13.65
N GLY A 143 6.05 1.86 14.83
CA GLY A 143 6.89 2.87 15.47
C GLY A 143 6.11 3.96 16.21
N PHE A 144 4.81 3.76 16.43
CA PHE A 144 3.96 4.64 17.21
C PHE A 144 3.29 3.90 18.36
N GLU A 145 3.35 4.49 19.55
CA GLU A 145 2.56 4.05 20.68
C GLU A 145 1.49 5.09 21.01
N ARG A 146 0.34 4.63 21.52
CA ARG A 146 -0.75 5.51 21.97
C ARG A 146 -0.29 6.53 23.04
N SER A 147 0.75 6.19 23.80
CA SER A 147 1.42 7.03 24.80
C SER A 147 2.15 8.25 24.19
N ASP A 148 2.31 8.30 22.87
CA ASP A 148 2.87 9.45 22.14
C ASP A 148 1.82 10.55 21.88
N ILE A 149 0.53 10.22 22.01
CA ILE A 149 -0.58 11.17 21.93
C ILE A 149 -0.85 11.69 23.36
N ASP A 150 0.07 12.51 23.88
CA ASP A 150 -0.17 13.21 25.15
C ASP A 150 -1.32 14.21 24.91
N GLY A 151 -2.45 14.05 25.61
CA GLY A 151 -3.67 14.87 25.49
C GLY A 151 -3.51 16.35 25.89
N ASP A 152 -2.27 16.80 26.05
CA ASP A 152 -1.84 18.19 26.13
C ASP A 152 -0.82 18.37 25.00
N ASN A 153 -1.24 19.12 23.98
CA ASN A 153 -0.56 19.34 22.71
C ASN A 153 0.79 20.11 22.83
N SER A 154 1.57 19.95 23.92
CA SER A 154 2.57 20.94 24.32
C SER A 154 3.95 20.48 24.81
N THR A 155 4.30 19.21 25.06
CA THR A 155 5.64 18.94 25.67
C THR A 155 6.46 17.71 25.26
N LYS A 156 5.98 16.79 24.43
CA LYS A 156 6.89 15.88 23.70
C LYS A 156 6.99 16.33 22.25
N PRO A 157 8.19 16.42 21.64
CA PRO A 157 8.27 16.49 20.20
C PRO A 157 7.54 15.25 19.70
N LEU A 158 6.37 15.49 19.11
CA LEU A 158 5.60 14.51 18.38
C LEU A 158 6.61 13.81 17.48
N GLY A 159 6.87 12.52 17.71
CA GLY A 159 7.85 11.78 16.90
C GLY A 159 7.53 11.99 15.42
N ASP A 160 8.54 11.91 14.54
CA ASP A 160 8.44 12.29 13.12
C ASP A 160 7.17 11.75 12.42
N GLY A 161 6.65 10.62 12.88
CA GLY A 161 5.40 10.08 12.38
C GLY A 161 4.12 10.86 12.74
N LEU A 162 3.97 11.46 13.93
CA LEU A 162 2.80 12.29 14.23
C LEU A 162 3.00 13.66 13.59
N ILE A 163 4.25 14.10 13.39
CA ILE A 163 4.52 15.20 12.46
C ILE A 163 4.05 14.83 11.05
N VAL A 164 4.18 13.61 10.53
CA VAL A 164 3.65 13.25 9.19
C VAL A 164 2.12 13.11 9.18
N ALA A 165 1.47 12.52 10.19
CA ALA A 165 0.01 12.48 10.25
C ALA A 165 -0.62 13.88 10.45
N THR A 166 0.05 14.74 11.24
CA THR A 166 -0.39 16.12 11.49
C THR A 166 0.14 17.11 10.42
N ALA A 167 1.19 16.78 9.67
CA ALA A 167 1.73 17.57 8.54
C ALA A 167 1.13 17.16 7.21
N ALA A 168 0.64 15.93 7.05
CA ALA A 168 -0.38 15.63 6.04
C ALA A 168 -1.57 16.57 6.27
N LEU A 169 -2.08 16.63 7.51
CA LEU A 169 -3.07 17.62 7.96
C LEU A 169 -2.68 19.09 7.70
N ALA A 170 -1.40 19.47 7.88
CA ALA A 170 -0.96 20.88 7.80
C ALA A 170 -0.55 21.33 6.38
N ILE A 171 -0.07 20.42 5.53
CA ILE A 171 0.20 20.68 4.10
C ILE A 171 -1.13 20.78 3.33
N GLU A 172 -2.16 20.06 3.77
CA GLU A 172 -3.55 20.14 3.27
C GLU A 172 -4.25 21.49 3.55
N VAL A 173 -3.80 22.28 4.53
CA VAL A 173 -4.32 23.66 4.74
C VAL A 173 -3.64 24.67 3.78
N ALA A 174 -2.50 24.31 3.18
CA ALA A 174 -1.70 25.21 2.34
C ALA A 174 -1.86 24.98 0.83
N ALA A 175 -2.30 23.79 0.39
CA ALA A 175 -2.61 23.50 -1.01
C ALA A 175 -4.13 23.57 -1.20
N GLY A 176 -4.62 24.63 -1.84
CA GLY A 176 -6.04 24.95 -2.01
C GLY A 176 -6.85 23.99 -2.91
N ASP A 177 -6.92 22.71 -2.53
CA ASP A 177 -7.78 21.71 -3.16
C ASP A 177 -9.03 21.50 -2.29
N GLU A 178 -10.19 21.98 -2.76
CA GLU A 178 -11.39 22.22 -1.96
C GLU A 178 -12.25 20.97 -1.64
N PHE A 179 -11.89 19.76 -2.07
CA PHE A 179 -12.89 18.68 -2.19
C PHE A 179 -12.89 17.51 -1.20
N ALA A 180 -11.95 17.38 -0.26
CA ALA A 180 -12.05 16.39 0.85
C ALA A 180 -11.18 16.51 2.12
N PRO A 181 -10.24 17.48 2.29
CA PRO A 181 -9.17 17.33 3.28
C PRO A 181 -9.63 17.33 4.76
N ALA A 182 -10.69 18.06 5.12
CA ALA A 182 -11.10 18.18 6.52
C ALA A 182 -11.81 16.93 7.09
N VAL A 183 -12.50 16.15 6.25
CA VAL A 183 -13.20 14.93 6.69
C VAL A 183 -12.19 13.80 6.93
N PHE A 184 -11.20 13.69 6.04
CA PHE A 184 -10.10 12.74 6.14
C PHE A 184 -9.30 12.94 7.43
N ALA A 185 -8.85 14.17 7.67
CA ALA A 185 -8.11 14.57 8.87
C ALA A 185 -8.79 14.14 10.18
N ASN A 186 -10.09 14.41 10.32
CA ASN A 186 -10.84 14.07 11.53
C ASN A 186 -11.07 12.56 11.69
N SER A 187 -11.31 11.84 10.58
CA SER A 187 -11.46 10.37 10.59
C SER A 187 -10.18 9.66 11.02
N VAL A 188 -9.00 10.14 10.57
CA VAL A 188 -7.69 9.64 11.00
C VAL A 188 -7.51 9.87 12.50
N ILE A 189 -7.74 11.10 12.99
CA ILE A 189 -7.60 11.45 14.40
C ILE A 189 -8.54 10.60 15.27
N ASP A 190 -9.80 10.43 14.88
CA ASP A 190 -10.77 9.64 15.64
C ASP A 190 -10.37 8.16 15.71
N LYS A 191 -9.87 7.57 14.61
CA LYS A 191 -9.38 6.18 14.60
C LYS A 191 -8.11 6.01 15.46
N LEU A 192 -7.19 6.97 15.41
CA LEU A 192 -5.95 6.93 16.21
C LEU A 192 -6.21 7.17 17.71
N THR A 193 -7.18 8.02 18.05
CA THR A 193 -7.47 8.39 19.45
C THR A 193 -8.54 7.50 20.11
N ASN A 194 -9.37 6.82 19.33
CA ASN A 194 -10.49 5.98 19.81
C ASN A 194 -10.68 4.64 19.04
N PRO A 195 -9.72 3.70 19.16
CA PRO A 195 -9.73 2.43 18.41
C PRO A 195 -10.84 1.42 18.80
N GLN A 196 -11.76 1.76 19.72
CA GLN A 196 -12.87 0.88 20.13
C GLN A 196 -14.25 1.30 19.61
N GLY A 197 -14.33 2.21 18.62
CA GLY A 197 -15.57 2.41 17.85
C GLY A 197 -16.77 2.94 18.66
N LYS A 198 -16.54 3.73 19.72
CA LYS A 198 -17.63 4.54 20.30
C LYS A 198 -17.63 5.89 19.59
N ARG A 199 -18.50 6.04 18.58
CA ARG A 199 -18.87 7.36 18.06
C ARG A 199 -19.23 8.24 19.25
N SER A 200 -18.50 9.34 19.46
CA SER A 200 -19.00 10.40 20.34
C SER A 200 -20.20 11.02 19.65
N GLU A 201 -21.40 10.69 20.12
CA GLU A 201 -22.59 11.47 19.80
C GLU A 201 -22.33 12.91 20.26
N ILE A 202 -22.14 13.81 19.30
CA ILE A 202 -22.06 15.24 19.56
C ILE A 202 -23.51 15.70 19.76
N ALA A 203 -23.81 16.17 20.97
CA ALA A 203 -25.07 16.84 21.32
C ALA A 203 -25.03 18.32 20.94
#